data_AF-A0A938ZXY7-F1
#
_entry.id   AF-A0A938ZXY7-F1
#
_cell.length_a   1.000
_cell.length_b   1.000
_cell.length_c   1.000
_cell.angle_alpha   90.00
_cell.angle_beta   90.00
_cell.angle_gamma   90.00
#
_symmetry.space_group_name_H-M   'P 1'
#
loop_
_entity.id
_entity.type
_entity.pdbx_description
1 polymer ?
#
loop_
_entity_poly.entity_id
_entity_poly.type
_entity_poly.pdbx_seq_one_letter_code
_entity_poly.pdbx_strand_id
1 'polypeptide(L)' 'MVHIRFEGRSVDVPKTQLGIAAGMNDLAVKERVARHLDVNSDRLSAYVIDRRPSGDLIVRPEAVYG' A
#
# COMPACT_ATOMS: atom_id res chain seq x y z
N MET A 1 3.22 9.23 5.68
CA MET A 1 3.63 8.76 4.34
C MET A 1 3.08 7.37 4.07
N VAL A 2 3.03 6.97 2.80
CA VAL A 2 2.75 5.60 2.37
C VAL A 2 3.96 5.12 1.58
N HIS A 3 4.67 4.15 2.14
CA HIS A 3 5.84 3.52 1.54
C HIS A 3 5.36 2.29 0.75
N ILE A 4 5.51 2.29 -0.56
CA ILE A 4 5.00 1.23 -1.44
C ILE A 4 6.19 0.52 -2.08
N ARG A 5 6.37 -0.76 -1.78
CA ARG A 5 7.30 -1.64 -2.49
C ARG A 5 6.52 -2.44 -3.52
N PHE A 6 6.70 -2.18 -4.81
CA PHE A 6 6.00 -2.83 -5.90
C PHE A 6 6.98 -3.27 -7.00
N GLU A 7 6.94 -4.55 -7.37
CA GLU A 7 7.78 -5.12 -8.46
C GLU A 7 9.27 -4.74 -8.39
N GLY A 8 9.86 -4.78 -7.19
CA GLY A 8 11.28 -4.46 -6.97
C GLY A 8 11.60 -2.96 -6.90
N ARG A 9 10.60 -2.09 -7.02
CA ARG A 9 10.73 -0.63 -6.85
C ARG A 9 10.12 -0.20 -5.52
N SER A 10 10.65 0.88 -4.95
CA SER A 10 10.08 1.53 -3.77
C SER A 10 9.64 2.94 -4.14
N VAL A 11 8.43 3.33 -3.74
CA VAL A 11 7.87 4.66 -3.99
C VAL A 11 7.25 5.17 -2.70
N ASP A 12 7.55 6.44 -2.38
CA ASP A 12 7.00 7.11 -1.21
C ASP A 12 5.96 8.14 -1.65
N VAL A 13 4.73 7.97 -1.16
CA VAL A 13 3.61 8.81 -1.58
C VAL A 13 2.93 9.42 -0.35
N PRO A 14 2.62 10.72 -0.35
CA PRO A 14 1.79 11.34 0.67
C PRO A 14 0.41 10.69 0.74
N LYS A 15 -0.11 10.47 1.96
CA LYS A 15 -1.46 9.91 2.16
C LYS A 15 -2.55 10.73 1.48
N THR A 16 -2.39 12.05 1.52
CA THR A 16 -3.31 13.02 0.90
C THR A 16 -3.38 12.85 -0.62
N GLN A 17 -2.25 12.55 -1.26
CA GLN A 17 -2.19 12.29 -2.71
C GLN A 17 -2.88 10.96 -3.08
N LEU A 18 -2.83 9.96 -2.20
CA LEU A 18 -3.57 8.69 -2.37
C LEU A 18 -5.04 8.78 -1.91
N GLY A 19 -5.44 9.88 -1.27
CA GLY A 19 -6.77 10.00 -0.64
C GLY A 19 -6.97 9.03 0.52
N ILE A 20 -5.91 8.62 1.22
CA ILE A 20 -5.98 7.67 2.35
C ILE A 20 -6.23 8.42 3.66
N ALA A 21 -7.42 8.23 4.22
CA ALA A 21 -7.82 8.66 5.55
C ALA A 21 -7.42 7.65 6.66
N ALA A 22 -7.36 8.14 7.89
CA ALA A 22 -7.19 7.29 9.07
C ALA A 22 -8.41 6.35 9.24
N GLY A 23 -8.16 5.11 9.67
CA GLY A 23 -9.22 4.12 9.88
C GLY A 23 -9.76 3.43 8.62
N MET A 24 -9.30 3.82 7.43
CA MET A 24 -9.64 3.11 6.19
C MET A 24 -9.14 1.67 6.27
N ASN A 25 -9.93 0.69 5.83
CA ASN A 25 -9.54 -0.72 5.85
C ASN A 25 -8.45 -1.05 4.81
N ASP A 26 -7.82 -2.21 4.95
CA ASP A 26 -6.70 -2.61 4.10
C ASP A 26 -7.10 -2.80 2.63
N LEU A 27 -8.29 -3.30 2.36
CA LEU A 27 -8.81 -3.46 1.00
C LEU A 27 -8.89 -2.11 0.28
N ALA A 28 -9.53 -1.12 0.92
CA ALA A 28 -9.67 0.22 0.36
C ALA A 28 -8.31 0.92 0.21
N VAL A 29 -7.37 0.70 1.13
CA VAL A 29 -5.99 1.20 0.96
C VAL A 29 -5.33 0.57 -0.27
N LYS A 30 -5.45 -0.75 -0.47
CA LYS A 30 -4.92 -1.44 -1.66
C LYS A 30 -5.54 -0.90 -2.95
N GLU A 31 -6.85 -0.65 -2.98
CA GLU A 31 -7.52 -0.06 -4.15
C GLU A 31 -6.97 1.34 -4.49
N ARG A 32 -6.74 2.20 -3.49
CA ARG A 32 -6.14 3.52 -3.69
C ARG A 32 -4.71 3.44 -4.21
N VAL A 33 -3.93 2.50 -3.69
CA VAL A 33 -2.55 2.27 -4.15
C VAL A 33 -2.54 1.71 -5.57
N ALA A 34 -3.38 0.73 -5.89
CA ALA A 34 -3.50 0.15 -7.23
C ALA A 34 -3.86 1.21 -8.27
N ARG A 35 -4.83 2.07 -7.95
CA ARG A 35 -5.21 3.20 -8.80
C ARG A 35 -4.08 4.20 -9.02
N HIS A 36 -3.25 4.45 -8.00
CA HIS A 36 -2.10 5.35 -8.13
C HIS A 36 -0.98 4.74 -8.98
N LEU A 37 -0.77 3.44 -8.88
CA LEU A 37 0.21 2.69 -9.68
C LEU A 37 -0.28 2.38 -11.10
N ASP A 38 -1.52 2.72 -11.43
CA ASP A 38 -2.20 2.37 -12.69
C ASP A 38 -2.20 0.86 -12.98
N VAL A 39 -2.53 0.07 -11.95
CA VAL A 39 -2.64 -1.40 -12.03
C VAL A 39 -3.97 -1.90 -11.47
N ASN A 40 -4.35 -3.12 -11.85
CA ASN A 40 -5.49 -3.79 -11.24
C ASN A 40 -5.21 -4.09 -9.74
N SER A 41 -6.21 -3.91 -8.87
CA SER A 41 -6.15 -4.22 -7.43
C SER A 41 -5.71 -5.65 -7.12
N ASP A 42 -5.99 -6.60 -8.00
CA ASP A 42 -5.61 -8.01 -7.84
C ASP A 42 -4.09 -8.19 -7.77
N ARG A 43 -3.32 -7.27 -8.36
CA ARG A 43 -1.84 -7.24 -8.27
C ARG A 43 -1.35 -7.01 -6.84
N LEU A 44 -2.19 -6.45 -5.97
CA LEU A 44 -1.91 -6.18 -4.56
C LEU A 44 -2.63 -7.16 -3.61
N SER A 45 -3.27 -8.20 -4.14
CA SER A 45 -3.99 -9.21 -3.34
C SER A 45 -3.10 -9.80 -2.25
N ALA A 46 -1.93 -10.32 -2.64
CA ALA A 46 -0.89 -10.89 -1.76
C ALA A 46 0.01 -9.85 -1.09
N TYR A 47 -0.31 -8.56 -1.16
CA TYR A 47 0.46 -7.53 -0.46
C TYR A 47 -0.08 -7.36 0.96
N VAL A 48 0.79 -7.02 1.89
CA VAL A 48 0.45 -6.73 3.28
C VAL A 48 0.59 -5.24 3.55
N ILE A 49 -0.26 -4.73 4.46
CA ILE A 49 -0.24 -3.34 4.90
C ILE A 49 0.21 -3.31 6.36
N ASP A 50 1.42 -2.81 6.60
CA ASP A 50 1.90 -2.56 7.96
C ASP A 50 1.56 -1.13 8.38
N ARG A 51 0.82 -0.99 9.47
CA ARG A 51 0.42 0.30 10.04
C ARG A 51 1.34 0.67 11.18
N ARG A 52 2.11 1.76 11.02
CA ARG A 52 3.06 2.22 12.03
C ARG A 52 2.36 3.08 13.09
N PRO A 53 2.80 3.06 14.36
CA PRO A 53 2.28 3.97 15.39
C PRO A 53 2.45 5.47 15.06
N SER A 54 3.45 5.82 14.25
CA SER A 54 3.65 7.18 13.70
C SER A 54 2.51 7.61 12.76
N GLY A 55 1.69 6.67 12.33
CA GLY A 55 0.67 6.84 11.31
C GLY A 55 1.14 6.45 9.92
N ASP A 56 2.42 6.18 9.67
CA ASP A 56 2.87 5.77 8.33
C ASP A 56 2.32 4.39 7.93
N LEU A 57 2.15 4.20 6.62
CA LEU A 57 1.71 2.93 6.04
C LEU A 57 2.84 2.35 5.20
N ILE A 58 3.04 1.04 5.29
CA ILE A 58 3.96 0.31 4.43
C ILE A 58 3.16 -0.74 3.66
N VAL A 59 3.21 -0.68 2.34
CA VAL A 59 2.59 -1.63 1.42
C VAL A 59 3.69 -2.42 0.75
N ARG A 60 3.74 -3.73 1.00
CA ARG A 60 4.80 -4.61 0.50
C ARG A 60 4.24 -5.99 0.14
N PRO A 61 4.92 -6.77 -0.71
CA PRO A 61 4.57 -8.17 -0.89
C PRO A 61 4.63 -8.92 0.44
N GLU A 62 3.72 -9.86 0.63
CA GLU A 62 3.84 -10.84 1.71
C GLU A 62 5.18 -11.59 1.57
N ALA A 63 5.88 -11.74 2.68
CA ALA A 63 7.12 -12.52 2.71
C ALA A 63 6.73 -14.00 2.74
N VAL A 64 6.82 -14.67 1.58
CA VAL A 64 6.63 -16.12 1.49
C VAL A 64 7.99 -16.77 1.67
N TYR A 65 8.20 -17.43 2.81
CA TYR A 65 9.32 -18.34 2.99
C TYR A 65 8.94 -19.69 2.39
N GLY A 66 9.73 -20.17 1.43
CA GLY A 66 9.60 -21.51 0.85
C GLY A 66 10.39 -22.55 1.63
#